data_AF-U6D5Z9-F1
#
_entry.id   AF-U6D5Z9-F1
#
_cell.length_a   1.000
_cell.length_b   1.000
_cell.length_c   1.000
_cell.angle_alpha   90.00
_cell.angle_beta   90.00
_cell.angle_gamma   90.00
#
_symmetry.space_group_name_H-M   'P 1'
#
loop_
_entity.id
_entity.type
_entity.pdbx_description
1 polymer ?
#
loop_
_entity_poly.entity_id
_entity_poly.type
_entity_poly.pdbx_seq_one_letter_code
_entity_poly.pdbx_strand_id
1 'polypeptide(L)'
;AGQHRLELQEAQDRRRDAELRVHELEKLDAEYRGQAQAIEFLKEQISLAEKKMLDHELLQRSEAQSKQEAERLREKLLVAENRLQAVESLCSSQHSNMIESNDISGEKVRMKETIQGLQDKLNKRDKEVTALMSQTEMLRAQVSALETKCKSGEKKVDALQKEKRRLEAELEAVSRKTHDASGQLVLISQELLRKERSLNELRVLLLEANRHSPGPERDLSREVHKAEWRVKEQKLKDDIRGLREKLTGLDKEKSLVDQRRYSLIDPASAPELQRLQRQLMSTEDALRDALDQAQQVEKLMEAMRSCPDKSQAISNSSSANGIHQQDKGHKQEEKH
;
A
#
# COMPACT_ATOMS: atom_id res chain seq x y z
N ALA A 1 -25.83 59.79 18.92
CA ALA A 1 -26.12 58.40 19.37
C ALA A 1 -26.85 57.56 18.31
N GLY A 2 -27.85 58.09 17.59
CA GLY A 2 -28.58 57.34 16.55
C GLY A 2 -27.76 57.04 15.27
N GLN A 3 -26.95 58.00 14.82
CA GLN A 3 -26.17 57.89 13.56
C GLN A 3 -25.11 56.78 13.62
N HIS A 4 -24.32 56.73 14.70
CA HIS A 4 -23.35 55.64 14.91
C HIS A 4 -23.98 54.26 15.04
N ARG A 5 -25.23 54.16 15.51
CA ARG A 5 -25.95 52.89 15.57
C ARG A 5 -26.36 52.42 14.18
N LEU A 6 -26.78 53.36 13.31
CA LEU A 6 -27.10 53.09 11.92
C LEU A 6 -25.84 52.66 11.14
N GLU A 7 -24.73 53.39 11.30
CA GLU A 7 -23.43 53.07 10.70
C GLU A 7 -22.92 51.70 11.13
N LEU A 8 -23.06 51.34 12.41
CA LEU A 8 -22.69 50.03 12.93
C LEU A 8 -23.56 48.91 12.32
N GLN A 9 -24.86 49.16 12.17
CA GLN A 9 -25.79 48.21 11.55
C GLN A 9 -25.44 47.99 10.07
N GLU A 10 -25.21 49.07 9.31
CA GLU A 10 -24.78 48.99 7.91
C GLU A 10 -23.44 48.26 7.76
N ALA A 11 -22.48 48.50 8.66
CA ALA A 11 -21.21 47.79 8.66
C ALA A 11 -21.38 46.29 8.98
N GLN A 12 -22.31 45.93 9.88
CA GLN A 12 -22.64 44.53 10.18
C GLN A 12 -23.29 43.84 8.99
N ASP A 13 -24.22 44.50 8.30
CA ASP A 13 -24.89 43.92 7.14
C ASP A 13 -23.93 43.76 5.96
N ARG A 14 -23.05 44.75 5.72
CA ARG A 14 -21.94 44.61 4.75
C ARG A 14 -20.99 43.46 5.09
N ARG A 15 -20.72 43.21 6.38
CA ARG A 15 -19.89 42.09 6.82
C ARG A 15 -20.57 40.76 6.52
N ARG A 16 -21.88 40.63 6.78
CA ARG A 16 -22.66 39.43 6.45
C ARG A 16 -22.68 39.14 4.95
N ASP A 17 -22.87 40.16 4.13
CA ASP A 17 -22.84 40.02 2.67
C ASP A 17 -21.45 39.59 2.17
N ALA A 18 -20.38 40.13 2.76
CA ALA A 18 -19.01 39.72 2.47
C ALA A 18 -18.75 38.26 2.89
N GLU A 19 -19.23 37.84 4.06
CA GLU A 19 -19.14 36.45 4.53
C GLU A 19 -19.87 35.49 3.58
N LEU A 20 -21.07 35.84 3.11
CA LEU A 20 -21.81 35.04 2.13
C LEU A 20 -21.07 34.91 0.80
N ARG A 21 -20.51 36.02 0.29
CA ARG A 21 -19.71 36.01 -0.95
C ARG A 21 -18.45 35.14 -0.82
N VAL A 22 -17.79 35.18 0.34
CA VAL A 22 -16.63 34.31 0.60
C VAL A 22 -17.05 32.85 0.55
N HIS A 23 -18.16 32.48 1.19
CA HIS A 23 -18.68 31.10 1.13
C HIS A 23 -19.09 30.66 -0.28
N GLU A 24 -19.64 31.55 -1.10
CA GLU A 24 -19.95 31.25 -2.52
C GLU A 24 -18.66 31.01 -3.33
N LEU A 25 -17.64 31.85 -3.13
CA LEU A 25 -16.34 31.70 -3.78
C LEU A 25 -15.62 30.41 -3.34
N GLU A 26 -15.69 30.06 -2.05
CA GLU A 26 -15.15 28.80 -1.53
C GLU A 26 -15.81 27.57 -2.17
N LYS A 27 -17.13 27.61 -2.40
CA LYS A 27 -17.85 26.55 -3.10
C LYS A 27 -17.40 26.43 -4.56
N LEU A 28 -17.33 27.56 -5.26
CA LEU A 28 -16.87 27.58 -6.65
C LEU A 28 -15.42 27.09 -6.78
N ASP A 29 -14.53 27.47 -5.87
CA ASP A 29 -13.14 27.01 -5.86
C ASP A 29 -13.04 25.50 -5.60
N ALA A 30 -13.88 24.94 -4.74
CA ALA A 30 -13.97 23.48 -4.56
C ALA A 30 -14.48 22.78 -5.84
N GLU A 31 -15.48 23.35 -6.52
CA GLU A 31 -15.98 22.84 -7.79
C GLU A 31 -14.91 22.90 -8.90
N TYR A 32 -14.20 24.02 -9.04
CA TYR A 32 -13.11 24.17 -10.01
C TYR A 32 -11.96 23.20 -9.73
N ARG A 33 -11.61 22.95 -8.48
CA ARG A 33 -10.63 21.91 -8.13
C ARG A 33 -11.10 20.52 -8.53
N GLY A 34 -12.38 20.20 -8.31
CA GLY A 34 -12.96 18.93 -8.76
C GLY A 34 -12.92 18.78 -10.28
N GLN A 35 -13.27 19.84 -11.01
CA GLN A 35 -13.19 19.87 -12.48
C GLN A 35 -11.75 19.73 -12.98
N ALA A 36 -10.78 20.41 -12.36
CA ALA A 36 -9.37 20.29 -12.73
C ALA A 36 -8.86 18.86 -12.56
N GLN A 37 -9.21 18.18 -11.46
CA GLN A 37 -8.87 16.78 -11.24
C GLN A 37 -9.51 15.86 -12.29
N ALA A 38 -10.77 16.10 -12.65
CA ALA A 38 -11.45 15.33 -13.69
C ALA A 38 -10.80 15.53 -15.07
N ILE A 39 -10.35 16.76 -15.38
CA ILE A 39 -9.64 17.07 -16.62
C ILE A 39 -8.29 16.33 -16.66
N GLU A 40 -7.51 16.36 -15.58
CA GLU A 40 -6.23 15.64 -15.53
C GLU A 40 -6.43 14.12 -15.70
N PHE A 41 -7.44 13.55 -15.03
CA PHE A 41 -7.79 12.13 -15.22
C PHE A 41 -8.16 11.82 -16.69
N LEU A 42 -8.97 12.65 -17.33
CA LEU A 42 -9.35 12.45 -18.73
C LEU A 42 -8.15 12.59 -19.68
N LYS A 43 -7.22 13.52 -19.42
CA LYS A 43 -5.97 13.65 -20.18
C LYS A 43 -5.14 12.36 -20.10
N GLU A 44 -4.97 11.80 -18.89
CA GLU A 44 -4.25 10.53 -18.71
C GLU A 44 -4.91 9.38 -19.47
N GLN A 45 -6.25 9.29 -19.45
CA GLN A 45 -6.98 8.27 -20.22
C GLN A 45 -6.80 8.43 -21.72
N ILE A 46 -6.82 9.67 -22.23
CA ILE A 46 -6.58 9.94 -23.66
C ILE A 46 -5.16 9.53 -24.05
N SER A 47 -4.13 9.95 -23.29
CA SER A 47 -2.74 9.57 -23.58
C SER A 47 -2.53 8.06 -23.52
N LEU A 48 -3.20 7.36 -22.60
CA LEU A 48 -3.17 5.89 -22.55
C LEU A 48 -3.83 5.26 -23.77
N ALA A 49 -4.97 5.81 -24.23
CA ALA A 49 -5.67 5.33 -25.42
C ALA A 49 -4.83 5.55 -26.70
N GLU A 50 -4.23 6.73 -26.85
CA GLU A 50 -3.31 7.05 -27.95
C GLU A 50 -2.13 6.08 -28.00
N LYS A 51 -1.51 5.79 -26.84
CA LYS A 51 -0.42 4.81 -26.76
C LYS A 51 -0.87 3.41 -27.20
N LYS A 52 -2.04 2.95 -26.72
CA LYS A 52 -2.60 1.65 -27.12
C LYS A 52 -2.90 1.57 -28.61
N MET A 53 -3.37 2.66 -29.21
CA MET A 53 -3.60 2.71 -30.66
C MET A 53 -2.30 2.57 -31.44
N LEU A 54 -1.24 3.29 -31.04
CA LEU A 54 0.08 3.16 -31.68
C LEU A 54 0.66 1.74 -31.54
N ASP A 55 0.56 1.15 -30.35
CA ASP A 55 1.01 -0.24 -30.12
C ASP A 55 0.23 -1.23 -31.00
N HIS A 56 -1.08 -1.01 -31.19
CA HIS A 56 -1.91 -1.84 -32.06
C HIS A 56 -1.52 -1.71 -33.54
N GLU A 57 -1.25 -0.49 -34.02
CA GLU A 57 -0.78 -0.26 -35.39
C GLU A 57 0.59 -0.93 -35.65
N LEU A 58 1.50 -0.85 -34.68
CA LEU A 58 2.81 -1.52 -34.76
C LEU A 58 2.64 -3.05 -34.81
N LEU A 59 1.77 -3.61 -33.96
CA LEU A 59 1.47 -5.04 -33.97
C LEU A 59 0.89 -5.48 -35.32
N GLN A 60 -0.05 -4.71 -35.87
CA GLN A 60 -0.67 -5.01 -37.16
C GLN A 60 0.35 -4.99 -38.32
N ARG A 61 1.29 -4.04 -38.32
CA ARG A 61 2.38 -4.01 -39.30
C ARG A 61 3.32 -5.20 -39.16
N SER A 62 3.69 -5.57 -37.93
CA SER A 62 4.53 -6.74 -37.67
C SER A 62 3.83 -8.04 -38.09
N GLU A 63 2.53 -8.18 -37.82
CA GLU A 63 1.74 -9.33 -38.26
C GLU A 63 1.69 -9.43 -39.79
N ALA A 64 1.49 -8.30 -40.49
CA ALA A 64 1.49 -8.27 -41.95
C ALA A 64 2.86 -8.68 -42.53
N GLN A 65 3.96 -8.19 -41.96
CA GLN A 65 5.32 -8.58 -42.35
C GLN A 65 5.56 -10.07 -42.11
N SER A 66 5.18 -10.60 -40.94
CA SER A 66 5.33 -12.01 -40.61
C SER A 66 4.52 -12.91 -41.55
N LYS A 67 3.29 -12.52 -41.91
CA LYS A 67 2.47 -13.23 -42.91
C LYS A 67 3.17 -13.28 -44.27
N GLN A 68 3.71 -12.14 -44.73
CA GLN A 68 4.43 -12.08 -45.99
C GLN A 68 5.69 -12.96 -45.99
N GLU A 69 6.46 -12.96 -44.90
CA GLU A 69 7.63 -13.83 -44.76
C GLU A 69 7.25 -15.32 -44.74
N ALA A 70 6.16 -15.68 -44.06
CA ALA A 70 5.64 -17.04 -44.04
C ALA A 70 5.22 -17.53 -45.44
N GLU A 71 4.54 -16.69 -46.22
CA GLU A 71 4.19 -16.99 -47.61
C GLU A 71 5.44 -17.18 -48.49
N ARG A 72 6.43 -16.30 -48.34
CA ARG A 72 7.71 -16.41 -49.06
C ARG A 72 8.47 -17.70 -48.72
N LEU A 73 8.44 -18.11 -47.45
CA LEU A 73 9.05 -19.37 -47.01
C LEU A 73 8.28 -20.59 -47.55
N ARG A 74 6.95 -20.54 -47.59
CA ARG A 74 6.12 -21.59 -48.21
C ARG A 74 6.43 -21.77 -49.69
N GLU A 75 6.60 -20.66 -50.43
CA GLU A 75 6.96 -20.73 -51.84
C GLU A 75 8.35 -21.35 -52.06
N LYS A 76 9.35 -20.95 -51.25
CA LYS A 76 10.69 -21.56 -51.29
C LYS A 76 10.66 -23.04 -50.97
N LEU A 77 9.83 -23.44 -50.00
CA LEU A 77 9.67 -24.84 -49.60
C LEU A 77 9.05 -25.67 -50.73
N LEU A 78 7.99 -25.17 -51.39
CA LEU A 78 7.39 -25.81 -52.55
C LEU A 78 8.39 -25.99 -53.71
N VAL A 79 9.22 -24.98 -53.98
CA VAL A 79 10.27 -25.07 -55.00
C VAL A 79 11.30 -26.13 -54.63
N ALA A 80 11.70 -26.20 -53.36
CA ALA A 80 12.65 -27.20 -52.88
C ALA A 80 12.09 -28.62 -52.96
N GLU A 81 10.82 -28.83 -52.58
CA GLU A 81 10.11 -30.10 -52.68
C GLU A 81 10.04 -30.60 -54.12
N ASN A 82 9.64 -29.73 -55.07
CA ASN A 82 9.62 -30.09 -56.49
C ASN A 82 11.00 -30.48 -57.03
N ARG A 83 12.06 -29.79 -56.61
CA ARG A 83 13.44 -30.14 -57.00
C ARG A 83 13.88 -31.48 -56.42
N LEU A 84 13.54 -31.76 -55.16
CA LEU A 84 13.82 -33.04 -54.52
C LEU A 84 13.13 -34.18 -55.28
N GLN A 85 11.84 -34.03 -55.55
CA GLN A 85 11.04 -35.04 -56.24
C GLN A 85 11.57 -35.32 -57.66
N ALA A 86 12.06 -34.29 -58.37
CA ALA A 86 12.71 -34.45 -59.67
C ALA A 86 14.01 -35.29 -59.55
N VAL A 87 14.86 -35.00 -58.56
CA VAL A 87 16.10 -35.75 -58.32
C VAL A 87 15.83 -37.19 -57.88
N GLU A 88 14.83 -37.42 -57.02
CA GLU A 88 14.41 -38.76 -56.60
C GLU A 88 13.91 -39.61 -57.78
N SER A 89 13.19 -39.00 -58.72
CA SER A 89 12.73 -39.69 -59.93
C SER A 89 13.89 -40.12 -60.84
N LEU A 90 14.93 -39.28 -60.95
CA LEU A 90 16.15 -39.58 -61.72
C LEU A 90 16.97 -40.69 -61.06
N CYS A 91 17.12 -40.65 -59.72
CA CYS A 91 17.84 -41.69 -58.98
C CYS A 91 17.10 -43.04 -59.04
N SER A 92 15.77 -43.03 -58.92
CA SER A 92 14.95 -44.25 -59.03
C SER A 92 15.06 -44.91 -60.41
N SER A 93 15.15 -44.11 -61.46
CA SER A 93 15.43 -44.56 -62.84
C SER A 93 16.84 -45.17 -62.98
N GLN A 94 17.85 -44.54 -62.38
CA GLN A 94 19.24 -45.07 -62.40
C GLN A 94 19.39 -46.36 -61.58
N HIS A 95 18.70 -46.49 -60.44
CA HIS A 95 18.76 -47.68 -59.59
C HIS A 95 18.17 -48.94 -60.25
N SER A 96 17.28 -48.82 -61.24
CA SER A 96 16.77 -49.98 -61.98
C SER A 96 17.83 -50.67 -62.85
N ASN A 97 18.99 -50.04 -63.10
CA ASN A 97 20.01 -50.52 -64.04
C ASN A 97 21.38 -50.83 -63.40
N MET A 98 21.49 -50.88 -62.06
CA MET A 98 22.75 -51.13 -61.37
C MET A 98 22.80 -52.51 -60.73
N ILE A 99 23.74 -53.35 -61.17
CA ILE A 99 24.22 -54.53 -60.44
C ILE A 99 25.13 -54.00 -59.32
N GLU A 100 24.74 -54.20 -58.06
CA GLU A 100 25.47 -53.69 -56.88
C GLU A 100 26.86 -54.36 -56.75
N SER A 101 27.91 -53.55 -56.78
CA SER A 101 29.29 -53.96 -56.47
C SER A 101 29.50 -54.08 -54.96
N ASN A 102 30.34 -55.03 -54.54
CA ASN A 102 30.56 -55.43 -53.14
C ASN A 102 31.11 -54.31 -52.23
N ASP A 103 31.74 -53.26 -52.78
CA ASP A 103 32.20 -52.09 -52.03
C ASP A 103 31.03 -51.22 -51.49
N ILE A 104 29.87 -51.27 -52.16
CA ILE A 104 28.65 -50.56 -51.75
C ILE A 104 28.09 -51.16 -50.44
N SER A 105 28.29 -52.47 -50.22
CA SER A 105 27.82 -53.18 -49.03
C SER A 105 28.49 -52.66 -47.75
N GLY A 106 29.81 -52.49 -47.75
CA GLY A 106 30.55 -52.00 -46.57
C GLY A 106 30.24 -50.55 -46.24
N GLU A 107 30.09 -49.69 -47.25
CA GLU A 107 29.66 -48.30 -47.06
C GLU A 107 28.22 -48.20 -46.56
N LYS A 108 27.32 -49.06 -47.05
CA LYS A 108 25.93 -49.19 -46.59
C LYS A 108 25.85 -49.62 -45.12
N VAL A 109 26.72 -50.53 -44.66
CA VAL A 109 26.81 -50.91 -43.25
C VAL A 109 27.29 -49.74 -42.39
N ARG A 110 28.37 -49.06 -42.77
CA ARG A 110 28.86 -47.87 -42.05
C ARG A 110 27.79 -46.78 -41.98
N MET A 111 27.08 -46.53 -43.07
CA MET A 111 25.98 -45.56 -43.13
C MET A 111 24.81 -45.96 -42.22
N LYS A 112 24.50 -47.25 -42.13
CA LYS A 112 23.47 -47.78 -41.22
C LYS A 112 23.84 -47.56 -39.75
N GLU A 113 25.11 -47.77 -39.39
CA GLU A 113 25.62 -47.52 -38.03
C GLU A 113 25.57 -46.02 -37.67
N THR A 114 25.94 -45.11 -38.58
CA THR A 114 25.82 -43.67 -38.35
C THR A 114 24.37 -43.23 -38.24
N ILE A 115 23.46 -43.74 -39.09
CA ILE A 115 22.03 -43.44 -38.99
C ILE A 115 21.47 -43.91 -37.64
N GLN A 116 21.80 -45.12 -37.19
CA GLN A 116 21.38 -45.62 -35.88
C GLN A 116 21.92 -44.74 -34.74
N GLY A 117 23.19 -44.34 -34.80
CA GLY A 117 23.79 -43.46 -33.80
C GLY A 117 23.17 -42.05 -33.78
N LEU A 118 22.72 -41.53 -34.93
CA LEU A 118 21.97 -40.28 -35.01
C LEU A 118 20.54 -40.45 -34.46
N GLN A 119 19.88 -41.58 -34.75
CA GLN A 119 18.56 -41.92 -34.21
C GLN A 119 18.58 -41.97 -32.68
N ASP A 120 19.60 -42.58 -32.08
CA ASP A 120 19.74 -42.68 -30.62
C ASP A 120 19.98 -41.30 -29.99
N LYS A 121 20.79 -40.44 -30.64
CA LYS A 121 20.99 -39.06 -30.22
C LYS A 121 19.70 -38.24 -30.32
N LEU A 122 18.93 -38.41 -31.40
CA LEU A 122 17.64 -37.76 -31.58
C LEU A 122 16.66 -38.18 -30.48
N ASN A 123 16.53 -39.48 -30.23
CA ASN A 123 15.69 -40.02 -29.15
C ASN A 123 16.08 -39.48 -27.77
N LYS A 124 17.38 -39.28 -27.51
CA LYS A 124 17.86 -38.67 -26.26
C LYS A 124 17.48 -37.19 -26.18
N ARG A 125 17.63 -36.44 -27.27
CA ARG A 125 17.20 -35.03 -27.36
C ARG A 125 15.70 -34.90 -27.17
N ASP A 126 14.87 -35.77 -27.75
CA ASP A 126 13.42 -35.73 -27.59
C ASP A 126 13.00 -35.93 -26.13
N LYS A 127 13.65 -36.86 -25.41
CA LYS A 127 13.42 -37.04 -23.97
C LYS A 127 13.80 -35.80 -23.17
N GLU A 128 14.93 -35.17 -23.49
CA GLU A 128 15.37 -33.91 -22.86
C GLU A 128 14.38 -32.77 -23.14
N VAL A 129 13.89 -32.64 -24.39
CA VAL A 129 12.86 -31.65 -24.77
C VAL A 129 11.57 -31.89 -23.99
N THR A 130 11.12 -33.14 -23.88
CA THR A 130 9.90 -33.48 -23.13
C THR A 130 10.04 -33.14 -21.65
N ALA A 131 11.20 -33.41 -21.04
CA ALA A 131 11.48 -33.04 -19.66
C ALA A 131 11.50 -31.52 -19.47
N LEU A 132 12.18 -30.78 -20.35
CA LEU A 132 12.24 -29.32 -20.31
C LEU A 132 10.86 -28.69 -20.55
N MET A 133 10.03 -29.26 -21.42
CA MET A 133 8.64 -28.83 -21.60
C MET A 133 7.85 -28.98 -20.30
N SER A 134 7.94 -30.13 -19.63
CA SER A 134 7.24 -30.34 -18.35
C SER A 134 7.68 -29.37 -17.26
N GLN A 135 8.99 -29.06 -17.19
CA GLN A 135 9.53 -28.06 -16.27
C GLN A 135 9.02 -26.65 -16.60
N THR A 136 8.96 -26.31 -17.89
CA THR A 136 8.43 -25.02 -18.37
C THR A 136 6.96 -24.85 -18.03
N GLU A 137 6.15 -25.91 -18.17
CA GLU A 137 4.74 -25.91 -17.79
C GLU A 137 4.54 -25.74 -16.29
N MET A 138 5.35 -26.43 -15.47
CA MET A 138 5.33 -26.27 -14.02
C MET A 138 5.68 -24.84 -13.60
N LEU A 139 6.74 -24.26 -14.16
CA LEU A 139 7.13 -22.87 -13.88
C LEU A 139 6.05 -21.89 -14.32
N ARG A 140 5.43 -22.10 -15.49
CA ARG A 140 4.30 -21.29 -15.97
C ARG A 140 3.14 -21.31 -14.97
N ALA A 141 2.78 -22.49 -14.45
CA ALA A 141 1.74 -22.62 -13.44
C ALA A 141 2.08 -21.90 -12.12
N GLN A 142 3.34 -21.99 -11.68
CA GLN A 142 3.81 -21.27 -10.48
C GLN A 142 3.73 -19.75 -10.67
N VAL A 143 4.16 -19.23 -11.83
CA VAL A 143 4.07 -17.81 -12.15
C VAL A 143 2.62 -17.34 -12.14
N SER A 144 1.70 -18.06 -12.78
CA SER A 144 0.27 -17.72 -12.75
C SER A 144 -0.33 -17.75 -11.33
N ALA A 145 0.10 -18.68 -10.48
CA ALA A 145 -0.31 -18.72 -9.08
C ALA A 145 0.23 -17.52 -8.27
N LEU A 146 1.44 -17.06 -8.55
CA LEU A 146 1.99 -15.85 -7.92
C LEU A 146 1.29 -14.59 -8.41
N GLU A 147 1.02 -14.47 -9.71
CA GLU A 147 0.28 -13.33 -10.28
C GLU A 147 -1.12 -13.18 -9.65
N THR A 148 -1.85 -14.29 -9.48
CA THR A 148 -3.16 -14.28 -8.84
C THR A 148 -3.08 -13.88 -7.37
N LYS A 149 -2.06 -14.34 -6.64
CA LYS A 149 -1.78 -13.91 -5.27
C LYS A 149 -1.46 -12.41 -5.20
N CYS A 150 -0.61 -11.89 -6.08
CA CYS A 150 -0.28 -10.46 -6.17
C CYS A 150 -1.53 -9.62 -6.40
N LYS A 151 -2.36 -9.97 -7.40
CA LYS A 151 -3.65 -9.30 -7.68
C LYS A 151 -4.59 -9.32 -6.48
N SER A 152 -4.63 -10.42 -5.72
CA SER A 152 -5.43 -10.49 -4.49
C SER A 152 -4.85 -9.63 -3.35
N GLY A 153 -3.52 -9.53 -3.29
CA GLY A 153 -2.81 -8.66 -2.35
C GLY A 153 -3.07 -7.18 -2.63
N GLU A 154 -3.01 -6.76 -3.89
CA GLU A 154 -3.36 -5.40 -4.34
C GLU A 154 -4.77 -5.02 -3.89
N LYS A 155 -5.77 -5.88 -4.14
CA LYS A 155 -7.15 -5.63 -3.68
C LYS A 155 -7.26 -5.46 -2.15
N LYS A 156 -6.49 -6.23 -1.38
CA LYS A 156 -6.45 -6.11 0.09
C LYS A 156 -5.80 -4.79 0.52
N VAL A 157 -4.70 -4.40 -0.13
CA VAL A 157 -4.03 -3.11 0.12
C VAL A 157 -4.98 -1.96 -0.19
N ASP A 158 -5.68 -1.99 -1.32
CA ASP A 158 -6.68 -0.97 -1.68
C ASP A 158 -7.80 -0.86 -0.65
N ALA A 159 -8.32 -1.99 -0.16
CA ALA A 159 -9.34 -2.02 0.87
C ALA A 159 -8.83 -1.43 2.20
N LEU A 160 -7.63 -1.84 2.64
CA LEU A 160 -6.99 -1.29 3.84
C LEU A 160 -6.72 0.20 3.71
N GLN A 161 -6.33 0.68 2.53
CA GLN A 161 -6.07 2.09 2.30
C GLN A 161 -7.36 2.92 2.27
N LYS A 162 -8.50 2.35 1.84
CA LYS A 162 -9.82 2.99 2.00
C LYS A 162 -10.22 3.10 3.46
N GLU A 163 -10.08 2.03 4.25
CA GLU A 163 -10.35 2.07 5.69
C GLU A 163 -9.41 3.03 6.43
N LYS A 164 -8.13 3.07 6.08
CA LYS A 164 -7.17 4.04 6.62
C LYS A 164 -7.67 5.48 6.41
N ARG A 165 -8.03 5.85 5.17
CA ARG A 165 -8.56 7.19 4.88
C ARG A 165 -9.84 7.50 5.65
N ARG A 166 -10.72 6.50 5.84
CA ARG A 166 -11.95 6.63 6.64
C ARG A 166 -11.62 6.92 8.11
N LEU A 167 -10.71 6.16 8.71
CA LEU A 167 -10.28 6.34 10.09
C LEU A 167 -9.54 7.68 10.32
N GLU A 168 -8.73 8.11 9.35
CA GLU A 168 -8.09 9.44 9.38
C GLU A 168 -9.14 10.56 9.39
N ALA A 169 -10.16 10.47 8.54
CA ALA A 169 -11.26 11.44 8.52
C ALA A 169 -12.06 11.46 9.83
N GLU A 170 -12.34 10.28 10.41
CA GLU A 170 -12.99 10.18 11.72
C GLU A 170 -12.13 10.80 12.84
N LEU A 171 -10.81 10.58 12.82
CA LEU A 171 -9.87 11.16 13.78
C LEU A 171 -9.81 12.69 13.67
N GLU A 172 -9.77 13.23 12.46
CA GLU A 172 -9.82 14.67 12.22
C GLU A 172 -11.14 15.28 12.74
N ALA A 173 -12.27 14.63 12.47
CA ALA A 173 -13.57 15.09 12.93
C ALA A 173 -13.66 15.12 14.47
N VAL A 174 -13.14 14.10 15.15
CA VAL A 174 -13.08 14.06 16.61
C VAL A 174 -12.13 15.12 17.17
N SER A 175 -11.01 15.37 16.50
CA SER A 175 -10.04 16.41 16.89
C SER A 175 -10.67 17.81 16.83
N ARG A 176 -11.41 18.12 15.76
CA ARG A 176 -12.14 19.39 15.61
C ARG A 176 -13.19 19.55 16.72
N LYS A 177 -14.03 18.54 16.95
CA LYS A 177 -15.04 18.57 18.03
C LYS A 177 -14.41 18.77 19.42
N THR A 178 -13.26 18.15 19.68
CA THR A 178 -12.54 18.28 20.95
C THR A 178 -11.94 19.69 21.10
N HIS A 179 -11.44 20.27 20.02
CA HIS A 179 -10.93 21.65 20.00
C HIS A 179 -12.07 22.65 20.28
N ASP A 180 -13.21 22.50 19.62
CA ASP A 180 -14.39 23.34 19.82
C ASP A 180 -14.92 23.25 21.26
N ALA A 181 -15.01 22.03 21.81
CA ALA A 181 -15.44 21.81 23.20
C ALA A 181 -14.47 22.45 24.21
N SER A 182 -13.16 22.36 23.95
CA SER A 182 -12.14 23.01 24.78
C SER A 182 -12.26 24.55 24.72
N GLY A 183 -12.52 25.11 23.54
CA GLY A 183 -12.79 26.53 23.36
C GLY A 183 -14.02 27.01 24.14
N GLN A 184 -15.13 26.25 24.08
CA GLN A 184 -16.34 26.56 24.85
C GLN A 184 -16.08 26.54 26.37
N LEU A 185 -15.31 25.59 26.87
CA LEU A 185 -14.95 25.49 28.28
C LEU A 185 -14.18 26.74 28.76
N VAL A 186 -13.24 27.24 27.95
CA VAL A 186 -12.49 28.47 28.24
C VAL A 186 -13.42 29.68 28.31
N LEU A 187 -14.35 29.82 27.35
CA LEU A 187 -15.30 30.94 27.34
C LEU A 187 -16.22 30.93 28.56
N ILE A 188 -16.77 29.76 28.92
CA ILE A 188 -17.62 29.59 30.11
C ILE A 188 -16.83 29.92 31.38
N SER A 189 -15.58 29.49 31.47
CA SER A 189 -14.72 29.75 32.63
C SER A 189 -14.39 31.23 32.80
N GLN A 190 -14.13 31.95 31.71
CA GLN A 190 -13.89 33.40 31.73
C GLN A 190 -15.14 34.18 32.16
N GLU A 191 -16.31 33.83 31.64
CA GLU A 191 -17.57 34.48 32.01
C GLU A 191 -17.93 34.23 33.48
N LEU A 192 -17.74 32.99 33.95
CA LEU A 192 -17.94 32.63 35.35
C LEU A 192 -17.08 33.50 36.26
N LEU A 193 -15.79 33.65 35.94
CA LEU A 193 -14.86 34.48 36.70
C LEU A 193 -15.26 35.97 36.70
N ARG A 194 -15.72 36.53 35.57
CA ARG A 194 -16.23 37.91 35.53
C ARG A 194 -17.45 38.06 36.45
N LYS A 195 -18.41 37.14 36.36
CA LYS A 195 -19.65 37.17 37.15
C LYS A 195 -19.37 37.03 38.64
N GLU A 196 -18.45 36.16 39.04
CA GLU A 196 -18.02 36.00 40.44
C GLU A 196 -17.37 37.27 41.00
N ARG A 197 -16.55 37.96 40.20
CA ARG A 197 -15.99 39.26 40.59
C ARG A 197 -17.07 40.33 40.77
N SER A 198 -17.97 40.49 39.80
CA SER A 198 -19.08 41.44 39.91
C SER A 198 -20.02 41.13 41.08
N LEU A 199 -20.23 39.86 41.40
CA LEU A 199 -20.99 39.45 42.59
C LEU A 199 -20.28 39.90 43.88
N ASN A 200 -18.96 39.71 43.96
CA ASN A 200 -18.17 40.13 45.11
C ASN A 200 -18.17 41.65 45.27
N GLU A 201 -18.00 42.41 44.18
CA GLU A 201 -18.12 43.88 44.19
C GLU A 201 -19.48 44.34 44.73
N LEU A 202 -20.56 43.71 44.27
CA LEU A 202 -21.91 44.04 44.72
C LEU A 202 -22.15 43.70 46.19
N ARG A 203 -21.59 42.59 46.68
CA ARG A 203 -21.63 42.23 48.10
C ARG A 203 -20.88 43.23 48.97
N VAL A 204 -19.74 43.74 48.50
CA VAL A 204 -18.99 44.79 49.20
C VAL A 204 -19.84 46.06 49.30
N LEU A 205 -20.46 46.51 48.20
CA LEU A 205 -21.36 47.68 48.20
C LEU A 205 -22.55 47.53 49.15
N LEU A 206 -23.16 46.33 49.18
CA LEU A 206 -24.25 46.01 50.12
C LEU A 206 -23.79 46.08 51.58
N LEU A 207 -22.59 45.57 51.88
CA LEU A 207 -21.99 45.64 53.22
C LEU A 207 -21.67 47.08 53.62
N GLU A 208 -21.09 47.88 52.72
CA GLU A 208 -20.76 49.29 52.96
C GLU A 208 -22.01 50.13 53.21
N ALA A 209 -23.09 49.91 52.44
CA ALA A 209 -24.35 50.61 52.66
C ALA A 209 -25.06 50.24 53.97
N ASN A 210 -24.66 49.16 54.64
CA ASN A 210 -25.13 48.80 55.98
C ASN A 210 -24.35 49.48 57.11
N ARG A 211 -23.24 50.19 56.82
CA ARG A 211 -22.36 50.81 57.83
C ARG A 211 -22.62 52.32 58.04
N HIS A 212 -23.55 52.92 57.32
CA HIS A 212 -23.85 54.36 57.41
C HIS A 212 -25.18 54.64 58.14
N SER A 213 -25.19 55.63 59.06
CA SER A 213 -26.39 56.13 59.76
C SER A 213 -26.64 57.61 59.43
N PRO A 214 -27.65 57.94 58.60
CA PRO A 214 -28.32 59.24 58.74
C PRO A 214 -29.78 59.33 58.19
N GLY A 215 -30.73 59.83 59.01
CA GLY A 215 -31.95 60.57 58.63
C GLY A 215 -33.05 59.88 57.77
N PRO A 216 -34.34 59.94 58.17
CA PRO A 216 -35.42 59.10 57.62
C PRO A 216 -35.72 59.26 56.10
N GLU A 217 -35.55 60.44 55.49
CA GLU A 217 -35.74 60.63 54.03
C GLU A 217 -34.57 60.09 53.20
N ARG A 218 -33.34 60.11 53.74
CA ARG A 218 -32.16 59.52 53.10
C ARG A 218 -32.14 58.00 53.21
N ASP A 219 -32.90 57.45 54.15
CA ASP A 219 -33.03 56.01 54.38
C ASP A 219 -33.91 55.32 53.34
N LEU A 220 -35.04 55.93 52.92
CA LEU A 220 -35.92 55.34 51.90
C LEU A 220 -35.21 55.18 50.54
N SER A 221 -34.59 56.24 50.02
CA SER A 221 -33.84 56.18 48.76
C SER A 221 -32.69 55.17 48.83
N ARG A 222 -32.01 55.05 49.98
CA ARG A 222 -30.96 54.05 50.19
C ARG A 222 -31.52 52.63 50.22
N GLU A 223 -32.66 52.41 50.87
CA GLU A 223 -33.28 51.09 50.95
C GLU A 223 -33.79 50.62 49.58
N VAL A 224 -34.26 51.54 48.73
CA VAL A 224 -34.56 51.23 47.31
C VAL A 224 -33.30 50.76 46.58
N HIS A 225 -32.17 51.47 46.69
CA HIS A 225 -30.91 51.05 46.07
C HIS A 225 -30.40 49.70 46.63
N LYS A 226 -30.57 49.45 47.94
CA LYS A 226 -30.26 48.15 48.55
C LYS A 226 -31.15 47.05 47.99
N ALA A 227 -32.46 47.28 47.83
CA ALA A 227 -33.37 46.32 47.22
C ALA A 227 -32.96 46.02 45.78
N GLU A 228 -32.62 47.03 44.98
CA GLU A 228 -32.10 46.86 43.62
C GLU A 228 -30.79 46.05 43.59
N TRP A 229 -29.87 46.32 44.51
CA TRP A 229 -28.63 45.55 44.64
C TRP A 229 -28.89 44.11 45.08
N ARG A 230 -29.83 43.84 45.99
CA ARG A 230 -30.22 42.47 46.36
C ARG A 230 -30.79 41.71 45.16
N VAL A 231 -31.61 42.35 44.32
CA VAL A 231 -32.12 41.75 43.07
C VAL A 231 -30.98 41.46 42.09
N LYS A 232 -30.05 42.39 41.89
CA LYS A 232 -28.86 42.17 41.05
C LYS A 232 -27.96 41.06 41.61
N GLU A 233 -27.81 40.96 42.93
CA GLU A 233 -27.03 39.92 43.60
C GLU A 233 -27.66 38.54 43.35
N GLN A 234 -28.99 38.45 43.50
CA GLN A 234 -29.70 37.21 43.21
C GLN A 234 -29.57 36.81 41.75
N LYS A 235 -29.72 37.75 40.81
CA LYS A 235 -29.53 37.48 39.38
C LYS A 235 -28.12 36.96 39.07
N LEU A 236 -27.08 37.55 39.66
CA LEU A 236 -25.71 37.08 39.48
C LEU A 236 -25.49 35.68 40.09
N LYS A 237 -26.09 35.38 41.25
CA LYS A 237 -26.07 34.02 41.83
C LYS A 237 -26.71 33.00 40.91
N ASP A 238 -27.82 33.36 40.28
CA ASP A 238 -28.54 32.50 39.34
C ASP A 238 -27.75 32.28 38.04
N ASP A 239 -27.18 33.35 37.46
CA ASP A 239 -26.30 33.28 36.28
C ASP A 239 -25.07 32.39 36.55
N ILE A 240 -24.41 32.56 37.70
CA ILE A 240 -23.25 31.76 38.12
C ILE A 240 -23.63 30.29 38.28
N ARG A 241 -24.79 30.01 38.89
CA ARG A 241 -25.31 28.64 39.01
C ARG A 241 -25.51 28.01 37.62
N GLY A 242 -26.15 28.73 36.69
CA GLY A 242 -26.34 28.25 35.32
C GLY A 242 -25.03 28.02 34.56
N LEU A 243 -24.01 28.84 34.77
CA LEU A 243 -22.68 28.62 34.18
C LEU A 243 -21.97 27.39 34.77
N ARG A 244 -22.11 27.14 36.07
CA ARG A 244 -21.57 25.93 36.73
C ARG A 244 -22.28 24.65 36.27
N GLU A 245 -23.59 24.72 36.06
CA GLU A 245 -24.37 23.62 35.48
C GLU A 245 -23.93 23.29 34.05
N LYS A 246 -23.68 24.30 33.21
CA LYS A 246 -23.13 24.10 31.87
C LYS A 246 -21.74 23.45 31.90
N LEU A 247 -20.87 23.87 32.83
CA LEU A 247 -19.54 23.29 32.98
C LEU A 247 -19.59 21.81 33.39
N THR A 248 -20.48 21.47 34.33
CA THR A 248 -20.70 20.06 34.72
C THR A 248 -21.35 19.23 33.62
N GLY A 249 -22.17 19.84 32.75
CA GLY A 249 -22.70 19.19 31.54
C GLY A 249 -21.58 18.78 30.58
N LEU A 250 -20.68 19.71 30.25
CA LEU A 250 -19.53 19.44 29.36
C LEU A 250 -18.58 18.39 29.93
N ASP A 251 -18.36 18.39 31.24
CA ASP A 251 -17.48 17.40 31.91
C ASP A 251 -18.07 15.98 31.88
N LYS A 252 -19.40 15.86 32.04
CA LYS A 252 -20.11 14.58 31.90
C LYS A 252 -20.03 14.05 30.48
N GLU A 253 -20.29 14.88 29.48
CA GLU A 253 -20.18 14.49 28.06
C GLU A 253 -18.77 14.00 27.72
N LYS A 254 -17.73 14.69 28.20
CA LYS A 254 -16.34 14.26 28.07
C LYS A 254 -16.10 12.92 28.76
N SER A 255 -16.54 12.76 30.00
CA SER A 255 -16.36 11.51 30.75
C SER A 255 -17.04 10.30 30.07
N LEU A 256 -18.21 10.50 29.46
CA LEU A 256 -18.95 9.46 28.75
C LEU A 256 -18.24 9.07 27.44
N VAL A 257 -17.65 10.04 26.74
CA VAL A 257 -16.84 9.78 25.54
C VAL A 257 -15.57 9.01 25.91
N ASP A 258 -14.88 9.41 26.98
CA ASP A 258 -13.68 8.72 27.44
C ASP A 258 -14.03 7.31 27.97
N GLN A 259 -15.12 7.13 28.70
CA GLN A 259 -15.59 5.83 29.14
C GLN A 259 -15.90 4.88 27.98
N ARG A 260 -16.52 5.39 26.90
CA ARG A 260 -16.74 4.60 25.67
C ARG A 260 -15.42 4.21 25.00
N ARG A 261 -14.43 5.11 24.98
CA ARG A 261 -13.07 4.82 24.47
C ARG A 261 -12.37 3.72 25.27
N TYR A 262 -12.42 3.78 26.59
CA TYR A 262 -11.84 2.74 27.44
C TYR A 262 -12.60 1.41 27.38
N SER A 263 -13.92 1.44 27.13
CA SER A 263 -14.73 0.22 26.98
C SER A 263 -14.51 -0.50 25.64
N LEU A 264 -14.03 0.21 24.60
CA LEU A 264 -13.66 -0.36 23.30
C LEU A 264 -12.26 -0.99 23.29
N ILE A 265 -11.44 -0.69 24.28
CA ILE A 265 -10.17 -1.38 24.50
C ILE A 265 -10.49 -2.68 25.23
N ASP A 266 -10.53 -3.79 24.50
CA ASP A 266 -10.75 -5.11 25.10
C ASP A 266 -9.65 -5.38 26.14
N PRO A 267 -9.96 -5.57 27.44
CA PRO A 267 -8.96 -5.89 28.45
C PRO A 267 -8.21 -7.20 28.15
N ALA A 268 -8.72 -8.06 27.27
CA ALA A 268 -8.01 -9.24 26.76
C ALA A 268 -6.93 -8.93 25.71
N SER A 269 -6.86 -7.71 25.16
CA SER A 269 -5.85 -7.30 24.16
C SER A 269 -4.49 -6.93 24.77
N ALA A 270 -4.44 -6.62 26.07
CA ALA A 270 -3.20 -6.34 26.80
C ALA A 270 -2.15 -7.48 26.74
N PRO A 271 -2.50 -8.76 26.97
CA PRO A 271 -1.56 -9.87 26.80
C PRO A 271 -1.16 -10.10 25.32
N GLU A 272 -2.03 -9.79 24.36
CA GLU A 272 -1.69 -9.88 22.93
C GLU A 272 -0.69 -8.81 22.49
N LEU A 273 -0.81 -7.56 22.97
CA LEU A 273 0.18 -6.53 22.73
C LEU A 273 1.55 -6.92 23.29
N GLN A 274 1.60 -7.48 24.50
CA GLN A 274 2.85 -7.99 25.07
C GLN A 274 3.41 -9.20 24.32
N ARG A 275 2.55 -10.05 23.74
CA ARG A 275 2.98 -11.17 22.90
C ARG A 275 3.58 -10.65 21.59
N LEU A 276 2.89 -9.72 20.93
CA LEU A 276 3.35 -9.10 19.68
C LEU A 276 4.64 -8.33 19.88
N GLN A 277 4.78 -7.60 20.98
CA GLN A 277 6.02 -6.89 21.31
C GLN A 277 7.20 -7.86 21.51
N ARG A 278 7.00 -8.96 22.24
CA ARG A 278 8.02 -10.01 22.38
C ARG A 278 8.35 -10.68 21.05
N GLN A 279 7.36 -10.92 20.21
CA GLN A 279 7.54 -11.52 18.90
C GLN A 279 8.31 -10.58 17.96
N LEU A 280 8.03 -9.28 18.00
CA LEU A 280 8.77 -8.26 17.25
C LEU A 280 10.23 -8.21 17.67
N MET A 281 10.51 -8.13 18.98
CA MET A 281 11.88 -8.15 19.51
C MET A 281 12.64 -9.40 19.06
N SER A 282 12.01 -10.58 19.17
CA SER A 282 12.61 -11.84 18.73
C SER A 282 12.89 -11.88 17.23
N THR A 283 12.00 -11.31 16.41
CA THR A 283 12.25 -11.21 14.95
C THR A 283 13.34 -10.20 14.63
N GLU A 284 13.45 -9.11 15.39
CA GLU A 284 14.49 -8.10 15.20
C GLU A 284 15.87 -8.68 15.52
N ASP A 285 15.99 -9.43 16.62
CA ASP A 285 17.23 -10.12 16.97
C ASP A 285 17.62 -11.17 15.91
N ALA A 286 16.67 -11.97 15.42
CA ALA A 286 16.93 -12.93 14.34
C ALA A 286 17.36 -12.27 13.03
N LEU A 287 16.81 -11.09 12.71
CA LEU A 287 17.23 -10.31 11.54
C LEU A 287 18.63 -9.72 11.72
N ARG A 288 18.97 -9.28 12.94
CA ARG A 288 20.32 -8.80 13.28
C ARG A 288 21.35 -9.92 13.09
N ASP A 289 21.06 -11.12 13.60
CA ASP A 289 21.90 -12.31 13.41
C ASP A 289 22.06 -12.70 11.94
N ALA A 290 20.98 -12.67 11.16
CA ALA A 290 21.01 -12.99 9.74
C ALA A 290 21.84 -11.95 8.94
N LEU A 291 21.78 -10.68 9.33
CA LEU A 291 22.54 -9.61 8.71
C LEU A 291 24.05 -9.75 9.02
N ASP A 292 24.39 -10.13 10.25
CA ASP A 292 25.77 -10.45 10.64
C ASP A 292 26.32 -11.66 9.88
N GLN A 293 25.50 -12.70 9.69
CA GLN A 293 25.86 -13.86 8.87
C GLN A 293 26.06 -13.49 7.39
N ALA A 294 25.19 -12.65 6.83
CA ALA A 294 25.32 -12.17 5.46
C ALA A 294 26.64 -11.40 5.24
N GLN A 295 27.00 -10.53 6.18
CA GLN A 295 28.28 -9.81 6.15
C GLN A 295 29.50 -10.75 6.27
N GLN A 296 29.41 -11.82 7.07
CA GLN A 296 30.47 -12.82 7.15
C GLN A 296 30.65 -13.58 5.83
N VAL A 297 29.57 -13.95 5.17
CA VAL A 297 29.60 -14.62 3.86
C VAL A 297 30.15 -13.68 2.79
N GLU A 298 29.79 -12.39 2.82
CA GLU A 298 30.34 -11.37 1.93
C GLU A 298 31.86 -11.23 2.10
N LYS A 299 32.36 -11.14 3.33
CA LYS A 299 33.81 -11.14 3.62
C LYS A 299 34.51 -12.40 3.11
N LEU A 300 33.90 -13.58 3.24
CA LEU A 300 34.44 -14.83 2.69
C LEU A 300 34.48 -14.79 1.15
N MET A 301 33.44 -14.28 0.50
CA MET A 301 33.40 -14.13 -0.95
C MET A 301 34.42 -13.11 -1.46
N GLU A 302 34.62 -12.00 -0.75
CA GLU A 302 35.67 -11.01 -1.05
C GLU A 302 37.06 -11.60 -0.87
N ALA A 303 37.29 -12.39 0.18
CA ALA A 303 38.55 -13.10 0.39
C ALA A 303 38.83 -14.12 -0.73
N MET A 304 37.81 -14.85 -1.19
CA MET A 304 37.95 -15.75 -2.35
C MET A 304 38.21 -14.99 -3.66
N ARG A 305 37.58 -13.83 -3.86
CA ARG A 305 37.80 -12.96 -5.03
C ARG A 305 39.18 -12.30 -5.02
N SER A 306 39.73 -12.08 -3.83
CA SER A 306 41.04 -11.47 -3.62
C SER A 306 42.22 -12.46 -3.68
N CYS A 307 41.94 -13.76 -3.87
CA CYS A 307 42.95 -14.76 -4.20
C CYS A 307 43.16 -14.80 -5.73
N PRO A 308 44.26 -14.26 -6.28
CA PRO A 308 44.57 -14.41 -7.69
C PRO A 308 45.25 -15.76 -7.92
N ASP A 309 44.66 -16.54 -8.83
CA ASP A 309 45.27 -17.57 -9.67
C ASP A 309 46.60 -18.21 -9.22
N LYS A 310 46.53 -19.44 -8.71
CA LYS A 310 47.59 -20.45 -8.88
C LYS A 310 47.02 -21.65 -9.63
N SER A 311 46.62 -21.46 -10.87
CA SER A 311 46.28 -22.57 -11.76
C SER A 311 46.63 -22.25 -13.20
N GLN A 312 47.88 -21.83 -13.41
CA GLN A 312 48.56 -22.02 -14.69
C GLN A 312 49.72 -23.00 -14.48
N ALA A 313 49.76 -24.01 -15.35
CA ALA A 313 50.64 -25.19 -15.35
C ALA A 313 50.22 -26.33 -14.40
N ILE A 314 49.55 -27.34 -14.95
CA ILE A 314 50.19 -28.65 -15.24
C ILE A 314 49.34 -29.34 -16.31
N SER A 315 49.97 -29.44 -17.46
CA SER A 315 49.66 -30.28 -18.61
C SER A 315 49.55 -31.77 -18.26
N ASN A 316 48.64 -32.45 -18.97
CA ASN A 316 48.75 -33.82 -19.45
C ASN A 316 49.26 -34.90 -18.49
N SER A 317 48.37 -35.78 -18.03
CA SER A 317 48.64 -37.22 -18.07
C SER A 317 47.36 -38.05 -17.99
N SER A 318 47.16 -38.86 -19.01
CA SER A 318 46.30 -40.04 -19.01
C SER A 318 46.58 -40.90 -17.78
N SER A 319 45.55 -41.45 -17.13
CA SER A 319 45.65 -42.82 -16.63
C SER A 319 44.29 -43.42 -16.29
N ALA A 320 44.15 -44.66 -16.71
CA ALA A 320 43.01 -45.54 -16.57
C ALA A 320 42.89 -46.15 -15.16
N ASN A 321 41.78 -46.87 -14.98
CA ASN A 321 41.47 -47.90 -13.97
C ASN A 321 40.74 -47.46 -12.70
N GLY A 322 39.71 -48.25 -12.37
CA GLY A 322 39.44 -48.61 -10.98
C GLY A 322 37.97 -48.67 -10.56
N ILE A 323 37.24 -49.65 -11.10
CA ILE A 323 36.03 -50.18 -10.45
C ILE A 323 36.41 -50.68 -9.05
N HIS A 324 35.73 -50.19 -8.01
CA HIS A 324 35.64 -50.94 -6.75
C HIS A 324 34.30 -50.65 -6.04
N GLN A 325 33.43 -51.67 -6.04
CA GLN A 325 32.31 -51.81 -5.12
C GLN A 325 32.86 -51.97 -3.69
N GLN A 326 32.30 -51.22 -2.73
CA GLN A 326 32.51 -51.48 -1.31
C GLN A 326 31.28 -52.15 -0.73
N ASP A 327 31.46 -53.42 -0.42
CA ASP A 327 30.59 -54.24 0.40
C ASP A 327 30.83 -53.87 1.88
N LYS A 328 29.77 -53.58 2.63
CA LYS A 328 29.79 -53.51 4.10
C LYS A 328 28.50 -54.08 4.67
N GLY A 329 28.54 -55.37 4.98
CA GLY A 329 27.67 -55.96 5.99
C GLY A 329 28.14 -55.55 7.39
N HIS A 330 27.21 -55.15 8.25
CA HIS A 330 27.29 -55.36 9.70
C HIS A 330 25.91 -55.83 10.17
N LYS A 331 25.94 -57.00 10.82
CA LYS A 331 24.86 -57.68 11.53
C LYS A 331 24.58 -57.00 12.87
N GLN A 332 23.33 -57.05 13.31
CA GLN A 332 22.81 -57.36 14.66
C GLN A 332 21.37 -56.83 14.72
N GLU A 333 20.36 -57.45 15.32
CA GLU A 333 20.26 -58.64 16.15
C GLU A 333 18.77 -59.03 16.27
N GLU A 334 18.54 -60.32 16.50
CA GLU A 334 17.46 -60.97 17.26
C GLU A 334 16.20 -60.19 17.68
N LYS A 335 15.03 -60.78 17.42
CA LYS A 335 14.30 -61.55 18.45
C LYS A 335 13.05 -62.25 17.88
N HIS A 336 13.03 -63.56 18.12
CA HIS A 336 11.92 -64.53 18.21
C HIS A 336 10.93 -64.70 17.07
#